data_AF-F0Y0M7-F1
#
_entry.id   AF-F0Y0M7-F1
#
_cell.length_a   1.000
_cell.length_b   1.000
_cell.length_c   1.000
_cell.angle_alpha   90.00
_cell.angle_beta   90.00
_cell.angle_gamma   90.00
#
_symmetry.space_group_name_H-M   'P 1'
#
loop_
_entity.id
_entity.type
_entity.pdbx_description
1 polymer ?
#
loop_
_entity_poly.entity_id
_entity_poly.type
_entity_poly.pdbx_seq_one_letter_code
_entity_poly.pdbx_strand_id
1 'polypeptide(L)'
;GEPWVDKRERIRRSSPIGGEPTWNLVSCIVKSNDDLRQEVCALQIIAACNDAFEAAGLGGDETGLWLRHYSIVPTGASTGIIETMADAVSLDGLKKAKEFTTLKHHFHVAHGGDGRHAKARKAFVSSMAAYSLVCHLLGLKDRHNGNILLDSFGHVIHIDFGFLLGQAPGGSFSLERVPFKLTAEHVDAMGGWSSDGFADFVVLLACGFAALQKHASKILHLVEIMAKDSPFPCFKNGPACVDKMRAKLKLHFTTKEQVAHHVAELVRQSYNAYGTRQYDSFQYLTNGIYS
;
A
#
# COMPACT_ATOMS: atom_id res chain seq x y z
N GLY A 1 22.06 1.08 2.81
CA GLY A 1 22.52 1.21 1.42
C GLY A 1 22.85 2.67 1.14
N GLU A 2 23.52 2.97 0.03
CA GLU A 2 23.74 4.35 -0.46
C GLU A 2 22.39 5.00 -0.84
N PRO A 3 22.11 6.27 -0.46
CA PRO A 3 20.92 7.00 -0.90
C PRO A 3 20.81 7.09 -2.43
N TRP A 4 19.59 7.09 -2.97
CA TRP A 4 19.36 7.15 -4.41
C TRP A 4 19.97 8.41 -5.07
N VAL A 5 19.89 9.56 -4.37
CA VAL A 5 20.46 10.83 -4.85
C VAL A 5 21.97 10.71 -5.04
N ASP A 6 22.66 10.14 -4.07
CA ASP A 6 24.12 9.95 -4.12
C ASP A 6 24.50 8.93 -5.21
N LYS A 7 23.75 7.84 -5.32
CA LYS A 7 23.94 6.83 -6.38
C LYS A 7 23.76 7.44 -7.77
N ARG A 8 22.74 8.28 -7.95
CA ARG A 8 22.46 8.98 -9.21
C ARG A 8 23.60 9.94 -9.57
N GLU A 9 24.06 10.76 -8.63
CA GLU A 9 25.16 11.69 -8.86
C GLU A 9 26.48 10.97 -9.13
N ARG A 10 26.77 9.88 -8.41
CA ARG A 10 27.95 9.05 -8.65
C ARG A 10 27.95 8.45 -10.05
N ILE A 11 26.81 7.88 -10.49
CA ILE A 11 26.69 7.31 -11.84
C ILE A 11 26.78 8.40 -12.90
N ARG A 12 26.14 9.56 -12.67
CA ARG A 12 26.21 10.72 -13.56
C ARG A 12 27.66 11.14 -13.83
N ARG A 13 28.47 11.26 -12.78
CA ARG A 13 29.90 11.65 -12.88
C ARG A 13 30.74 10.63 -13.68
N SER A 14 30.39 9.36 -13.60
CA SER A 14 31.06 8.29 -14.36
C SER A 14 30.50 8.07 -15.78
N SER A 15 29.36 8.70 -16.12
CA SER A 15 28.67 8.47 -17.38
C SER A 15 29.28 9.35 -18.49
N PRO A 16 29.60 8.78 -19.67
CA PRO A 16 30.08 9.56 -20.81
C PRO A 16 29.12 10.69 -21.24
N ILE A 17 27.82 10.54 -20.94
CA ILE A 17 26.74 11.49 -21.28
C ILE A 17 26.19 12.20 -20.04
N GLY A 18 26.87 12.16 -18.90
CA GLY A 18 26.37 12.73 -17.63
C GLY A 18 26.26 14.26 -17.62
N GLY A 19 26.99 14.94 -18.51
CA GLY A 19 26.91 16.39 -18.70
C GLY A 19 25.68 16.86 -19.48
N GLU A 20 24.97 15.94 -20.15
CA GLU A 20 23.80 16.30 -20.95
C GLU A 20 22.63 16.76 -20.06
N PRO A 21 21.94 17.85 -20.43
CA PRO A 21 20.80 18.36 -19.65
C PRO A 21 19.61 17.39 -19.65
N THR A 22 19.52 16.50 -20.63
CA THR A 22 18.49 15.46 -20.74
C THR A 22 18.85 14.17 -20.01
N TRP A 23 20.03 14.09 -19.40
CA TRP A 23 20.49 12.90 -18.72
C TRP A 23 19.59 12.55 -17.53
N ASN A 24 19.17 11.28 -17.46
CA ASN A 24 18.42 10.76 -16.33
C ASN A 24 18.85 9.33 -16.03
N LEU A 25 18.65 8.93 -14.77
CA LEU A 25 18.87 7.56 -14.32
C LEU A 25 17.55 6.99 -13.80
N VAL A 26 17.18 5.83 -14.33
CA VAL A 26 16.01 5.07 -13.90
C VAL A 26 16.50 3.71 -13.40
N SER A 27 15.85 3.21 -12.35
CA SER A 27 16.11 1.87 -11.83
C SER A 27 14.85 1.01 -12.00
N CYS A 28 15.04 -0.20 -12.51
CA CYS A 28 13.97 -1.15 -12.78
C CYS A 28 14.37 -2.58 -12.42
N ILE A 29 13.37 -3.40 -12.13
CA ILE A 29 13.47 -4.85 -11.99
C ILE A 29 12.91 -5.47 -13.26
N VAL A 30 13.69 -6.34 -13.90
CA VAL A 30 13.21 -7.19 -14.98
C VAL A 30 12.75 -8.51 -14.36
N LYS A 31 11.46 -8.82 -14.50
CA LYS A 31 10.86 -10.06 -14.01
C LYS A 31 10.60 -11.00 -15.19
N SER A 32 11.05 -12.24 -15.04
CA SER A 32 10.79 -13.35 -15.97
C SER A 32 10.06 -14.46 -15.24
N ASN A 33 9.19 -15.17 -15.94
CA ASN A 33 8.31 -16.24 -15.43
C ASN A 33 7.22 -15.73 -14.46
N ASP A 34 6.75 -14.50 -14.66
CA ASP A 34 5.66 -13.94 -13.86
C ASP A 34 4.71 -13.11 -14.72
N ASP A 35 3.40 -13.22 -14.48
CA ASP A 35 2.37 -12.50 -15.22
C ASP A 35 2.01 -11.18 -14.54
N LEU A 36 2.70 -10.12 -14.94
CA LEU A 36 2.56 -8.80 -14.33
C LEU A 36 1.27 -8.06 -14.75
N ARG A 37 0.51 -8.57 -15.72
CA ARG A 37 -0.72 -7.90 -16.20
C ARG A 37 -1.78 -7.82 -15.09
N GLN A 38 -1.82 -8.82 -14.22
CA GLN A 38 -2.69 -8.82 -13.05
C GLN A 38 -2.32 -7.70 -12.07
N GLU A 39 -1.02 -7.44 -11.87
CA GLU A 39 -0.54 -6.36 -11.03
C GLU A 39 -0.83 -4.98 -11.64
N VAL A 40 -0.72 -4.84 -12.97
CA VAL A 40 -1.14 -3.63 -13.70
C VAL A 40 -2.62 -3.31 -13.48
N CYS A 41 -3.50 -4.31 -13.48
CA CYS A 41 -4.92 -4.10 -13.17
C CYS A 41 -5.11 -3.53 -11.75
N ALA A 42 -4.37 -4.04 -10.77
CA ALA A 42 -4.40 -3.51 -9.41
C ALA A 42 -3.93 -2.05 -9.37
N LEU A 43 -2.81 -1.72 -10.05
CA LEU A 43 -2.29 -0.37 -10.12
C LEU A 43 -3.26 0.62 -10.77
N GLN A 44 -4.00 0.21 -11.78
CA GLN A 44 -5.04 1.05 -12.39
C GLN A 44 -6.21 1.32 -11.44
N ILE A 45 -6.61 0.34 -10.62
CA ILE A 45 -7.63 0.54 -9.58
C ILE A 45 -7.10 1.48 -8.48
N ILE A 46 -5.83 1.31 -8.08
CA ILE A 46 -5.17 2.19 -7.11
C ILE A 46 -5.13 3.63 -7.64
N ALA A 47 -4.82 3.82 -8.91
CA ALA A 47 -4.87 5.13 -9.56
C ALA A 47 -6.29 5.72 -9.55
N ALA A 48 -7.32 4.92 -9.81
CA ALA A 48 -8.70 5.38 -9.71
C ALA A 48 -9.10 5.75 -8.27
N CYS A 49 -8.57 5.06 -7.25
CA CYS A 49 -8.73 5.47 -5.84
C CYS A 49 -8.01 6.79 -5.56
N ASN A 50 -6.79 6.97 -6.08
CA ASN A 50 -6.07 8.22 -5.93
C ASN A 50 -6.81 9.40 -6.57
N ASP A 51 -7.31 9.22 -7.80
CA ASP A 51 -8.17 10.21 -8.47
C ASP A 51 -9.40 10.58 -7.63
N ALA A 52 -10.01 9.60 -6.94
CA ALA A 52 -11.16 9.83 -6.07
C ALA A 52 -10.80 10.64 -4.82
N PHE A 53 -9.61 10.44 -4.26
CA PHE A 53 -9.09 11.21 -3.14
C PHE A 53 -8.77 12.64 -3.56
N GLU A 54 -8.08 12.82 -4.69
CA GLU A 54 -7.79 14.13 -5.28
C GLU A 54 -9.07 14.92 -5.59
N ALA A 55 -10.06 14.28 -6.22
CA ALA A 55 -11.35 14.90 -6.54
C ALA A 55 -12.18 15.28 -5.29
N ALA A 56 -11.90 14.66 -4.14
CA ALA A 56 -12.50 15.01 -2.86
C ALA A 56 -11.73 16.11 -2.10
N GLY A 57 -10.61 16.61 -2.65
CA GLY A 57 -9.71 17.54 -1.96
C GLY A 57 -8.95 16.87 -0.81
N LEU A 58 -8.85 15.54 -0.83
CA LEU A 58 -8.15 14.74 0.16
C LEU A 58 -6.77 14.28 -0.33
N GLY A 59 -6.33 14.64 -1.53
CA GLY A 59 -4.97 14.32 -1.99
C GLY A 59 -3.91 15.15 -1.25
N GLY A 60 -2.83 14.51 -0.80
CA GLY A 60 -1.67 15.22 -0.25
C GLY A 60 -0.86 14.46 0.79
N ASP A 61 0.37 14.93 0.99
CA ASP A 61 1.45 14.31 1.78
C ASP A 61 1.24 14.38 3.31
N GLU A 62 0.75 15.52 3.81
CA GLU A 62 0.70 15.78 5.26
C GLU A 62 -0.72 15.86 5.85
N THR A 63 -1.71 16.25 5.04
CA THR A 63 -3.10 16.49 5.49
C THR A 63 -4.13 15.69 4.69
N GLY A 64 -3.65 14.81 3.81
CA GLY A 64 -4.46 14.06 2.87
C GLY A 64 -4.20 12.56 2.94
N LEU A 65 -4.68 11.88 1.92
CA LEU A 65 -4.44 10.49 1.59
C LEU A 65 -3.38 10.47 0.51
N TRP A 66 -2.33 9.70 0.76
CA TRP A 66 -1.20 9.61 -0.14
C TRP A 66 -1.05 8.18 -0.66
N LEU A 67 -0.98 8.04 -1.98
CA LEU A 67 -0.67 6.78 -2.64
C LEU A 67 0.49 7.00 -3.60
N ARG A 68 1.44 6.06 -3.62
CA ARG A 68 2.51 6.07 -4.61
C ARG A 68 2.14 5.27 -5.84
N HIS A 69 2.29 5.90 -7.00
CA HIS A 69 2.25 5.22 -8.29
C HIS A 69 3.65 4.75 -8.66
N TYR A 70 3.77 3.49 -9.06
CA TYR A 70 4.92 2.97 -9.80
C TYR A 70 4.45 2.30 -11.07
N SER A 71 5.34 2.27 -12.05
CA SER A 71 5.04 1.77 -13.37
C SER A 71 5.41 0.29 -13.49
N ILE A 72 4.50 -0.48 -14.06
CA ILE A 72 4.76 -1.84 -14.53
C ILE A 72 4.45 -1.88 -16.02
N VAL A 73 5.40 -2.37 -16.80
CA VAL A 73 5.27 -2.57 -18.24
C VAL A 73 5.37 -4.06 -18.54
N PRO A 74 4.24 -4.75 -18.74
CA PRO A 74 4.24 -6.12 -19.24
C PRO A 74 4.84 -6.15 -20.65
N THR A 75 5.89 -6.93 -20.84
CA THR A 75 6.55 -7.12 -22.15
C THR A 75 6.10 -8.42 -22.84
N GLY A 76 5.40 -9.29 -22.12
CA GLY A 76 4.86 -10.55 -22.60
C GLY A 76 3.86 -11.16 -21.60
N ALA A 77 3.46 -12.41 -21.83
CA ALA A 77 2.55 -13.12 -20.95
C ALA A 77 3.18 -13.56 -19.62
N SER A 78 4.51 -13.61 -19.54
CA SER A 78 5.29 -14.06 -18.38
C SER A 78 6.54 -13.21 -18.15
N THR A 79 6.60 -12.02 -18.76
CA THR A 79 7.75 -11.12 -18.66
C THR A 79 7.27 -9.67 -18.53
N GLY A 80 8.04 -8.88 -17.80
CA GLY A 80 7.84 -7.44 -17.77
C GLY A 80 8.86 -6.71 -16.91
N ILE A 81 8.69 -5.40 -16.88
CA ILE A 81 9.60 -4.46 -16.23
C ILE A 81 8.82 -3.73 -15.15
N ILE A 82 9.39 -3.67 -13.94
CA ILE A 82 8.82 -2.99 -12.78
C ILE A 82 9.76 -1.85 -12.40
N GLU A 83 9.22 -0.64 -12.27
CA GLU A 83 9.95 0.49 -11.71
C GLU A 83 10.31 0.23 -10.24
N THR A 84 11.58 0.46 -9.85
CA THR A 84 12.00 0.25 -8.46
C THR A 84 11.77 1.47 -7.59
N MET A 85 11.34 1.25 -6.35
CA MET A 85 11.33 2.25 -5.29
C MET A 85 12.74 2.43 -4.71
N ALA A 86 13.55 3.27 -5.34
CA ALA A 86 14.96 3.41 -4.98
C ALA A 86 15.21 4.14 -3.64
N ASP A 87 14.21 4.86 -3.15
CA ASP A 87 14.19 5.64 -1.91
C ASP A 87 13.44 4.95 -0.77
N ALA A 88 13.06 3.67 -0.95
CA ALA A 88 12.30 2.93 0.04
C ALA A 88 12.90 1.54 0.32
N VAL A 89 12.68 1.06 1.56
CA VAL A 89 13.16 -0.24 2.04
C VAL A 89 11.97 -1.01 2.60
N SER A 90 11.90 -2.32 2.40
CA SER A 90 10.85 -3.14 3.00
C SER A 90 10.95 -3.10 4.53
N LEU A 91 9.81 -3.16 5.23
CA LEU A 91 9.79 -3.23 6.69
C LEU A 91 10.55 -4.46 7.20
N ASP A 92 10.54 -5.57 6.47
CA ASP A 92 11.37 -6.75 6.77
C ASP A 92 12.87 -6.44 6.65
N GLY A 93 13.30 -5.77 5.58
CA GLY A 93 14.67 -5.35 5.39
C GLY A 93 15.13 -4.37 6.48
N LEU A 94 14.22 -3.49 6.90
CA LEU A 94 14.47 -2.56 8.00
C LEU A 94 14.61 -3.29 9.33
N LYS A 95 13.74 -4.26 9.63
CA LYS A 95 13.79 -5.08 10.86
C LYS A 95 15.03 -5.95 10.97
N LYS A 96 15.60 -6.39 9.84
CA LYS A 96 16.86 -7.14 9.78
C LYS A 96 18.10 -6.27 10.01
N ALA A 97 17.97 -4.95 9.99
CA ALA A 97 19.09 -4.06 10.26
C ALA A 97 19.51 -4.15 11.75
N LYS A 98 20.81 -4.20 12.02
CA LYS A 98 21.36 -4.39 13.38
C LYS A 98 20.94 -3.32 14.38
N GLU A 99 20.63 -2.11 13.91
CA GLU A 99 20.28 -0.94 14.72
C GLU A 99 18.76 -0.76 14.89
N PHE A 100 17.96 -1.64 14.27
CA PHE A 100 16.51 -1.56 14.38
C PHE A 100 16.02 -2.11 15.73
N THR A 101 15.16 -1.35 16.40
CA THR A 101 14.50 -1.76 17.63
C THR A 101 12.98 -1.73 17.48
N THR A 102 12.44 -0.57 17.12
CA THR A 102 11.02 -0.35 16.82
C THR A 102 10.88 0.68 15.71
N LEU A 103 9.75 0.67 14.98
CA LEU A 103 9.45 1.75 14.04
C LEU A 103 9.52 3.12 14.71
N LYS A 104 8.92 3.29 15.90
CA LYS A 104 8.97 4.57 16.62
C LYS A 104 10.40 5.06 16.87
N HIS A 105 11.31 4.17 17.28
CA HIS A 105 12.72 4.51 17.44
C HIS A 105 13.38 4.84 16.10
N HIS A 106 13.09 4.07 15.04
CA HIS A 106 13.58 4.36 13.70
C HIS A 106 13.16 5.76 13.23
N PHE A 107 11.89 6.14 13.40
CA PHE A 107 11.42 7.49 13.09
C PHE A 107 12.17 8.56 13.89
N HIS A 108 12.46 8.30 15.17
CA HIS A 108 13.21 9.23 16.02
C HIS A 108 14.67 9.40 15.55
N VAL A 109 15.34 8.31 15.16
CA VAL A 109 16.73 8.35 14.69
C VAL A 109 16.83 8.94 13.28
N ALA A 110 15.98 8.50 12.35
CA ALA A 110 16.01 8.93 10.96
C ALA A 110 15.53 10.38 10.76
N HIS A 111 14.56 10.83 11.57
CA HIS A 111 13.93 12.14 11.45
C HIS A 111 14.07 13.03 12.69
N GLY A 112 15.01 12.71 13.58
CA GLY A 112 15.30 13.49 14.79
C GLY A 112 15.72 14.92 14.45
N GLY A 113 14.93 15.91 14.90
CA GLY A 113 15.17 17.34 14.67
C GLY A 113 13.88 18.15 14.55
N ASP A 114 14.01 19.48 14.45
CA ASP A 114 12.90 20.45 14.42
C ASP A 114 11.87 20.12 13.33
N GLY A 115 10.70 19.61 13.75
CA GLY A 115 9.54 19.35 12.89
C GLY A 115 9.64 18.14 11.95
N ARG A 116 10.84 17.64 11.60
CA ARG A 116 11.02 16.51 10.66
C ARG A 116 10.35 15.23 11.14
N HIS A 117 10.47 14.91 12.43
CA HIS A 117 9.78 13.77 13.03
C HIS A 117 8.25 13.88 12.95
N ALA A 118 7.71 15.09 13.13
CA ALA A 118 6.27 15.31 13.01
C ALA A 118 5.79 15.16 11.56
N LYS A 119 6.56 15.66 10.59
CA LYS A 119 6.27 15.48 9.17
C LYS A 119 6.30 14.01 8.74
N ALA A 120 7.34 13.28 9.14
CA ALA A 120 7.46 11.86 8.83
C ALA A 120 6.32 11.04 9.43
N ARG A 121 5.87 11.39 10.65
CA ARG A 121 4.68 10.77 11.25
C ARG A 121 3.40 11.09 10.47
N LYS A 122 3.23 12.32 9.98
CA LYS A 122 2.08 12.68 9.13
C LYS A 122 2.09 11.93 7.80
N ALA A 123 3.26 11.84 7.15
CA ALA A 123 3.48 11.03 5.96
C ALA A 123 3.11 9.55 6.19
N PHE A 124 3.53 9.00 7.33
CA PHE A 124 3.17 7.63 7.74
C PHE A 124 1.65 7.48 7.91
N VAL A 125 0.99 8.39 8.64
CA VAL A 125 -0.46 8.38 8.87
C VAL A 125 -1.23 8.50 7.54
N SER A 126 -0.84 9.44 6.69
CA SER A 126 -1.46 9.72 5.39
C SER A 126 -1.43 8.50 4.46
N SER A 127 -0.24 7.95 4.26
CA SER A 127 -0.03 6.79 3.39
C SER A 127 -0.66 5.51 3.97
N MET A 128 -0.55 5.31 5.28
CA MET A 128 -1.15 4.15 5.96
C MET A 128 -2.68 4.16 5.83
N ALA A 129 -3.34 5.32 5.98
CA ALA A 129 -4.77 5.45 5.79
C ALA A 129 -5.18 5.11 4.34
N ALA A 130 -4.48 5.66 3.35
CA ALA A 130 -4.79 5.44 1.95
C ALA A 130 -4.60 3.97 1.53
N TYR A 131 -3.46 3.36 1.86
CA TYR A 131 -3.22 1.95 1.57
C TYR A 131 -4.13 1.01 2.36
N SER A 132 -4.60 1.38 3.56
CA SER A 132 -5.59 0.61 4.31
C SER A 132 -6.94 0.55 3.59
N LEU A 133 -7.40 1.68 3.03
CA LEU A 133 -8.61 1.71 2.19
C LEU A 133 -8.45 0.87 0.92
N VAL A 134 -7.31 0.98 0.24
CA VAL A 134 -6.98 0.18 -0.94
C VAL A 134 -6.97 -1.32 -0.61
N CYS A 135 -6.30 -1.72 0.47
CA CYS A 135 -6.26 -3.12 0.92
C CYS A 135 -7.66 -3.65 1.22
N HIS A 136 -8.47 -2.87 1.93
CA HIS A 136 -9.84 -3.25 2.25
C HIS A 136 -10.65 -3.44 0.96
N LEU A 137 -10.63 -2.47 0.06
CA LEU A 137 -11.41 -2.48 -1.18
C LEU A 137 -11.00 -3.64 -2.10
N LEU A 138 -9.70 -3.74 -2.42
CA LEU A 138 -9.15 -4.79 -3.28
C LEU A 138 -9.15 -6.17 -2.62
N GLY A 139 -9.20 -6.25 -1.28
CA GLY A 139 -9.09 -7.51 -0.56
C GLY A 139 -7.73 -8.18 -0.75
N LEU A 140 -6.66 -7.39 -0.59
CA LEU A 140 -5.28 -7.86 -0.69
C LEU A 140 -4.97 -8.81 0.46
N LYS A 141 -4.47 -10.01 0.16
CA LYS A 141 -4.24 -11.06 1.18
C LYS A 141 -2.79 -11.25 1.58
N ASP A 142 -1.85 -10.99 0.67
CA ASP A 142 -0.42 -11.23 0.90
C ASP A 142 0.28 -9.97 1.45
N ARG A 143 -0.16 -9.47 2.59
CA ARG A 143 0.34 -8.22 3.20
C ARG A 143 1.24 -8.53 4.41
N HIS A 144 2.49 -8.89 4.15
CA HIS A 144 3.56 -9.03 5.14
C HIS A 144 4.59 -7.90 5.04
N ASN A 145 5.53 -7.82 6.00
CA ASN A 145 6.52 -6.73 6.08
C ASN A 145 7.52 -6.69 4.91
N GLY A 146 7.59 -7.76 4.12
CA GLY A 146 8.33 -7.78 2.84
C GLY A 146 7.65 -6.99 1.72
N ASN A 147 6.31 -6.91 1.74
CA ASN A 147 5.49 -6.24 0.72
C ASN A 147 5.06 -4.81 1.13
N ILE A 148 5.52 -4.36 2.30
CA ILE A 148 5.26 -3.03 2.84
C ILE A 148 6.61 -2.33 2.95
N LEU A 149 6.77 -1.25 2.20
CA LEU A 149 7.99 -0.46 2.13
C LEU A 149 7.80 0.81 2.96
N LEU A 150 8.90 1.33 3.49
CA LEU A 150 9.00 2.62 4.13
C LEU A 150 9.99 3.48 3.32
N ASP A 151 9.54 4.64 2.86
CA ASP A 151 10.41 5.59 2.16
C ASP A 151 11.19 6.50 3.12
N SER A 152 12.13 7.26 2.55
CA SER A 152 12.96 8.21 3.30
C SER A 152 12.21 9.42 3.87
N PHE A 153 10.92 9.59 3.56
CA PHE A 153 10.06 10.65 4.10
C PHE A 153 9.12 10.14 5.20
N GLY A 154 8.97 8.83 5.35
CA GLY A 154 8.10 8.19 6.33
C GLY A 154 6.83 7.59 5.75
N HIS A 155 6.64 7.59 4.42
CA HIS A 155 5.48 6.96 3.80
C HIS A 155 5.57 5.45 3.76
N VAL A 156 4.43 4.82 3.98
CA VAL A 156 4.20 3.42 3.72
C VAL A 156 3.83 3.24 2.25
N ILE A 157 4.46 2.27 1.57
CA ILE A 157 4.21 1.94 0.18
C ILE A 157 3.95 0.44 0.08
N HIS A 158 2.78 0.03 -0.38
CA HIS A 158 2.50 -1.38 -0.64
C HIS A 158 2.97 -1.74 -2.05
N ILE A 159 3.61 -2.90 -2.19
CA ILE A 159 4.01 -3.49 -3.48
C ILE A 159 3.45 -4.90 -3.64
N ASP A 160 3.71 -5.50 -4.79
CA ASP A 160 3.36 -6.88 -5.12
C ASP A 160 1.86 -7.15 -4.96
N PHE A 161 1.05 -6.65 -5.90
CA PHE A 161 -0.39 -6.84 -5.86
C PHE A 161 -0.84 -8.17 -6.51
N GLY A 162 0.02 -9.19 -6.55
CA GLY A 162 -0.24 -10.48 -7.18
C GLY A 162 -1.46 -11.25 -6.63
N PHE A 163 -1.98 -10.89 -5.46
CA PHE A 163 -3.14 -11.52 -4.83
C PHE A 163 -4.26 -10.51 -4.54
N LEU A 164 -5.02 -10.14 -5.57
CA LEU A 164 -6.16 -9.22 -5.48
C LEU A 164 -7.54 -9.91 -5.60
N LEU A 165 -8.59 -9.19 -5.23
CA LEU A 165 -10.01 -9.58 -5.29
C LEU A 165 -10.34 -10.85 -4.49
N GLY A 166 -9.59 -11.08 -3.41
CA GLY A 166 -9.80 -12.20 -2.51
C GLY A 166 -9.17 -13.52 -2.95
N GLN A 167 -8.32 -13.52 -3.99
CA GLN A 167 -7.39 -14.63 -4.23
C GLN A 167 -6.34 -14.66 -3.13
N ALA A 168 -6.01 -15.84 -2.62
CA ALA A 168 -4.99 -16.04 -1.59
C ALA A 168 -3.89 -16.97 -2.12
N PRO A 169 -2.62 -16.77 -1.68
CA PRO A 169 -1.61 -17.79 -1.86
C PRO A 169 -2.08 -19.10 -1.21
N GLY A 170 -2.12 -20.19 -1.98
CA GLY A 170 -2.56 -21.52 -1.49
C GLY A 170 -4.07 -21.80 -1.53
N GLY A 171 -4.90 -20.94 -2.15
CA GLY A 171 -6.33 -21.21 -2.37
C GLY A 171 -7.25 -20.78 -1.20
N SER A 172 -8.32 -21.54 -0.92
CA SER A 172 -9.38 -21.15 0.03
C SER A 172 -8.97 -21.14 1.51
N PHE A 173 -7.75 -21.56 1.86
CA PHE A 173 -7.25 -21.69 3.24
C PHE A 173 -6.73 -20.37 3.86
N SER A 174 -7.34 -19.24 3.50
CA SER A 174 -7.05 -17.95 4.16
C SER A 174 -7.91 -17.85 5.42
N LEU A 175 -7.29 -18.17 6.56
CA LEU A 175 -7.91 -18.39 7.87
C LEU A 175 -8.47 -17.13 8.56
N GLU A 176 -8.25 -15.92 8.04
CA GLU A 176 -8.97 -14.73 8.50
C GLU A 176 -8.97 -13.63 7.42
N ARG A 177 -10.15 -13.08 7.08
CA ARG A 177 -10.26 -11.96 6.12
C ARG A 177 -10.05 -10.64 6.85
N VAL A 178 -8.81 -10.37 7.22
CA VAL A 178 -8.46 -9.09 7.85
C VAL A 178 -8.58 -7.97 6.80
N PRO A 179 -9.26 -6.85 7.09
CA PRO A 179 -9.44 -5.75 6.13
C PRO A 179 -8.12 -5.16 5.62
N PHE A 180 -7.17 -4.94 6.52
CA PHE A 180 -5.81 -4.48 6.24
C PHE A 180 -4.89 -4.80 7.42
N LYS A 181 -3.57 -4.76 7.22
CA LYS A 181 -2.59 -5.05 8.27
C LYS A 181 -2.42 -3.83 9.19
N LEU A 182 -2.86 -3.92 10.45
CA LEU A 182 -2.63 -2.89 11.47
C LEU A 182 -2.03 -3.53 12.73
N THR A 183 -0.74 -3.32 12.98
CA THR A 183 -0.02 -3.90 14.12
C THR A 183 0.07 -2.89 15.28
N ALA A 184 0.42 -3.37 16.48
CA ALA A 184 0.78 -2.48 17.60
C ALA A 184 1.90 -1.51 17.21
N GLU A 185 2.90 -1.99 16.47
CA GLU A 185 4.04 -1.18 16.04
C GLU A 185 3.63 -0.04 15.10
N HIS A 186 2.65 -0.26 14.21
CA HIS A 186 2.08 0.81 13.37
C HIS A 186 1.39 1.86 14.23
N VAL A 187 0.60 1.45 15.23
CA VAL A 187 -0.09 2.39 16.13
C VAL A 187 0.91 3.18 16.97
N ASP A 188 1.98 2.54 17.44
CA ASP A 188 3.05 3.21 18.18
C ASP A 188 3.82 4.22 17.32
N ALA A 189 4.03 3.91 16.03
CA ALA A 189 4.61 4.84 15.06
C ALA A 189 3.72 6.07 14.81
N MET A 190 2.39 5.91 14.88
CA MET A 190 1.43 7.02 14.83
C MET A 190 1.39 7.86 16.12
N GLY A 191 2.06 7.42 17.20
CA GLY A 191 2.09 8.09 18.50
C GLY A 191 1.28 7.39 19.59
N GLY A 192 0.65 6.26 19.29
CA GLY A 192 -0.18 5.48 20.21
C GLY A 192 -1.68 5.76 20.06
N TRP A 193 -2.50 4.96 20.75
CA TRP A 193 -3.96 4.97 20.67
C TRP A 193 -4.63 6.31 20.99
N SER A 194 -4.09 7.05 21.96
CA SER A 194 -4.63 8.34 22.41
C SER A 194 -3.94 9.53 21.77
N SER A 195 -3.19 9.31 20.69
CA SER A 195 -2.47 10.38 20.00
C SER A 195 -3.29 11.02 18.89
N ASP A 196 -2.99 12.29 18.60
CA ASP A 196 -3.56 12.99 17.46
C ASP A 196 -3.27 12.27 16.14
N GLY A 197 -2.11 11.64 16.00
CA GLY A 197 -1.76 10.90 14.78
C GLY A 197 -2.66 9.68 14.53
N PHE A 198 -3.06 8.96 15.59
CA PHE A 198 -4.04 7.87 15.45
C PHE A 198 -5.46 8.41 15.21
N ALA A 199 -5.83 9.53 15.82
CA ALA A 199 -7.10 10.19 15.54
C ALA A 199 -7.18 10.65 14.07
N ASP A 200 -6.12 11.28 13.56
CA ASP A 200 -5.97 11.70 12.16
C ASP A 200 -6.09 10.51 11.21
N PHE A 201 -5.46 9.38 11.53
CA PHE A 201 -5.59 8.13 10.77
C PHE A 201 -7.05 7.68 10.63
N VAL A 202 -7.81 7.66 11.73
CA VAL A 202 -9.22 7.26 11.72
C VAL A 202 -10.08 8.26 10.94
N VAL A 203 -9.81 9.55 11.07
CA VAL A 203 -10.50 10.61 10.31
C VAL A 203 -10.23 10.48 8.81
N LEU A 204 -8.97 10.32 8.41
CA LEU A 204 -8.58 10.12 7.00
C LEU A 204 -9.20 8.86 6.42
N LEU A 205 -9.24 7.76 7.18
CA LEU A 205 -9.97 6.55 6.78
C LEU A 205 -11.45 6.82 6.51
N ALA A 206 -12.14 7.53 7.41
CA ALA A 206 -13.56 7.85 7.24
C ALA A 206 -13.82 8.78 6.04
N CYS A 207 -13.03 9.85 5.91
CA CYS A 207 -13.12 10.78 4.80
C CYS A 207 -12.79 10.10 3.46
N GLY A 208 -11.74 9.30 3.41
CA GLY A 208 -11.35 8.54 2.23
C GLY A 208 -12.37 7.48 1.85
N PHE A 209 -12.95 6.76 2.82
CA PHE A 209 -14.02 5.80 2.55
C PHE A 209 -15.23 6.49 1.89
N ALA A 210 -15.66 7.63 2.43
CA ALA A 210 -16.74 8.43 1.83
C ALA A 210 -16.37 8.94 0.42
N ALA A 211 -15.11 9.31 0.17
CA ALA A 211 -14.64 9.69 -1.16
C ALA A 211 -14.70 8.51 -2.16
N LEU A 212 -14.35 7.31 -1.73
CA LEU A 212 -14.49 6.08 -2.55
C LEU A 212 -15.95 5.75 -2.81
N GLN A 213 -16.86 5.94 -1.85
CA GLN A 213 -18.30 5.77 -2.07
C GLN A 213 -18.83 6.72 -3.15
N LYS A 214 -18.42 7.99 -3.10
CA LYS A 214 -18.82 9.01 -4.08
C LYS A 214 -18.34 8.67 -5.51
N HIS A 215 -17.16 8.08 -5.63
CA HIS A 215 -16.55 7.69 -6.92
C HIS A 215 -16.70 6.20 -7.26
N ALA A 216 -17.55 5.48 -6.52
CA ALA A 216 -17.72 4.03 -6.63
C ALA A 216 -18.04 3.59 -8.06
N SER A 217 -18.85 4.34 -8.78
CA SER A 217 -19.23 4.01 -10.16
C SER A 217 -18.01 3.91 -11.09
N LYS A 218 -17.08 4.88 -11.05
CA LYS A 218 -15.86 4.86 -11.88
C LYS A 218 -15.00 3.63 -11.57
N ILE A 219 -14.80 3.36 -10.28
CA ILE A 219 -13.98 2.22 -9.82
C ILE A 219 -14.63 0.89 -10.22
N LEU A 220 -15.94 0.73 -9.99
CA LEU A 220 -16.65 -0.51 -10.31
C LEU A 220 -16.68 -0.78 -11.81
N HIS A 221 -16.91 0.24 -12.65
CA HIS A 221 -16.88 0.08 -14.11
C HIS A 221 -15.49 -0.29 -14.61
N LEU A 222 -14.42 0.26 -14.03
CA LEU A 222 -13.05 -0.11 -14.39
C LEU A 222 -12.82 -1.61 -14.13
N VAL A 223 -13.22 -2.10 -12.96
CA VAL A 223 -13.12 -3.52 -12.60
C VAL A 223 -14.00 -4.39 -13.50
N GLU A 224 -15.20 -3.95 -13.85
CA GLU A 224 -16.11 -4.65 -14.76
C GLU A 224 -15.49 -4.81 -16.17
N ILE A 225 -14.89 -3.75 -16.70
CA ILE A 225 -14.18 -3.79 -18.00
C ILE A 225 -12.99 -4.74 -17.93
N MET A 226 -12.18 -4.69 -16.87
CA MET A 226 -11.01 -5.56 -16.69
C MET A 226 -11.39 -7.04 -16.46
N ALA A 227 -12.56 -7.29 -15.88
CA ALA A 227 -13.04 -8.63 -15.59
C ALA A 227 -13.61 -9.34 -16.82
N LYS A 228 -14.10 -8.59 -17.81
CA LYS A 228 -14.72 -9.14 -19.01
C LYS A 228 -13.71 -9.98 -19.80
N ASP A 229 -14.06 -11.26 -19.99
CA ASP A 229 -13.27 -12.26 -20.73
C ASP A 229 -11.80 -12.37 -20.26
N SER A 230 -11.55 -12.08 -19.00
CA SER A 230 -10.21 -12.00 -18.43
C SER A 230 -9.67 -13.38 -18.04
N PRO A 231 -8.45 -13.76 -18.49
CA PRO A 231 -7.85 -15.05 -18.12
C PRO A 231 -7.28 -15.04 -16.69
N PHE A 232 -7.25 -13.90 -16.00
CA PHE A 232 -6.53 -13.76 -14.73
C PHE A 232 -7.27 -14.42 -13.56
N PRO A 233 -6.55 -15.11 -12.66
CA PRO A 233 -7.12 -15.72 -11.45
C PRO A 233 -8.02 -14.80 -10.62
N CYS A 234 -7.68 -13.52 -10.51
CA CYS A 234 -8.48 -12.54 -9.75
C CYS A 234 -9.89 -12.32 -10.33
N PHE A 235 -10.07 -12.53 -11.63
CA PHE A 235 -11.33 -12.33 -12.35
C PHE A 235 -12.06 -13.63 -12.69
N LYS A 236 -11.56 -14.80 -12.26
CA LYS A 236 -12.21 -16.10 -12.49
C LYS A 236 -13.67 -16.18 -12.02
N ASN A 237 -14.05 -15.35 -11.04
CA ASN A 237 -15.42 -15.29 -10.53
C ASN A 237 -16.32 -14.30 -11.31
N GLY A 238 -15.83 -13.73 -12.43
CA GLY A 238 -16.58 -12.85 -13.32
C GLY A 238 -17.30 -11.73 -12.56
N PRO A 239 -18.61 -11.50 -12.81
CA PRO A 239 -19.40 -10.45 -12.17
C PRO A 239 -19.37 -10.47 -10.63
N ALA A 240 -19.21 -11.65 -10.01
CA ALA A 240 -19.21 -11.75 -8.55
C ALA A 240 -18.01 -11.03 -7.89
N CYS A 241 -16.93 -10.74 -8.62
CA CYS A 241 -15.83 -9.92 -8.10
C CYS A 241 -16.27 -8.44 -7.93
N VAL A 242 -17.05 -7.93 -8.89
CA VAL A 242 -17.61 -6.58 -8.88
C VAL A 242 -18.63 -6.46 -7.76
N ASP A 243 -19.50 -7.46 -7.58
CA ASP A 243 -20.49 -7.48 -6.48
C ASP A 243 -19.83 -7.49 -5.11
N LYS A 244 -18.74 -8.27 -4.94
CA LYS A 244 -17.95 -8.27 -3.70
C LYS A 244 -17.33 -6.90 -3.42
N MET A 245 -16.77 -6.25 -4.45
CA MET A 245 -16.21 -4.91 -4.30
C MET A 245 -17.30 -3.88 -3.97
N ARG A 246 -18.45 -3.95 -4.65
CA ARG A 246 -19.62 -3.11 -4.39
C ARG A 246 -20.14 -3.28 -2.95
N ALA A 247 -20.19 -4.51 -2.45
CA ALA A 247 -20.61 -4.80 -1.09
C ALA A 247 -19.65 -4.21 -0.03
N LYS A 248 -18.35 -4.12 -0.32
CA LYS A 248 -17.34 -3.49 0.55
C LYS A 248 -17.45 -1.97 0.59
N LEU A 249 -17.88 -1.33 -0.50
CA LEU A 249 -18.11 0.11 -0.54
C LEU A 249 -19.33 0.55 0.29
N LYS A 250 -20.19 -0.39 0.72
CA LYS A 250 -21.34 -0.11 1.59
C LYS A 250 -22.15 1.11 1.15
N LEU A 251 -22.52 1.18 -0.14
CA LEU A 251 -23.18 2.36 -0.73
C LEU A 251 -24.50 2.78 -0.07
N HIS A 252 -25.08 1.93 0.79
CA HIS A 252 -26.27 2.24 1.59
C HIS A 252 -25.96 3.06 2.85
N PHE A 253 -24.68 3.19 3.25
CA PHE A 253 -24.28 4.11 4.31
C PHE A 253 -24.24 5.53 3.75
N THR A 254 -25.22 6.32 4.14
CA THR A 254 -25.46 7.67 3.61
C THR A 254 -25.10 8.78 4.60
N THR A 255 -24.99 8.45 5.90
CA THR A 255 -24.61 9.41 6.93
C THR A 255 -23.15 9.26 7.35
N LYS A 256 -22.56 10.35 7.85
CA LYS A 256 -21.18 10.36 8.34
C LYS A 256 -20.99 9.41 9.52
N GLU A 257 -22.00 9.26 10.36
CA GLU A 257 -21.99 8.41 11.55
C GLU A 257 -21.95 6.93 11.17
N GLN A 258 -22.70 6.52 10.13
CA GLN A 258 -22.66 5.16 9.61
C GLN A 258 -21.28 4.81 9.05
N VAL A 259 -20.68 5.73 8.27
CA VAL A 259 -19.33 5.56 7.73
C VAL A 259 -18.30 5.50 8.85
N ALA A 260 -18.37 6.42 9.82
CA ALA A 260 -17.45 6.45 10.96
C ALA A 260 -17.55 5.18 11.81
N HIS A 261 -18.76 4.69 12.09
CA HIS A 261 -18.96 3.43 12.81
C HIS A 261 -18.37 2.24 12.03
N HIS A 262 -18.60 2.18 10.71
CA HIS A 262 -18.03 1.12 9.89
C HIS A 262 -16.50 1.16 9.87
N VAL A 263 -15.91 2.33 9.72
CA VAL A 263 -14.45 2.50 9.74
C VAL A 263 -13.87 2.12 11.11
N ALA A 264 -14.52 2.50 12.21
CA ALA A 264 -14.11 2.07 13.54
C ALA A 264 -14.14 0.53 13.69
N GLU A 265 -15.13 -0.12 13.09
CA GLU A 265 -15.19 -1.59 13.04
C GLU A 265 -14.04 -2.18 12.21
N LEU A 266 -13.72 -1.60 11.04
CA LEU A 266 -12.60 -2.04 10.21
C LEU A 266 -11.26 -1.91 10.96
N VAL A 267 -11.04 -0.82 11.68
CA VAL A 267 -9.86 -0.61 12.52
C VAL A 267 -9.80 -1.65 13.63
N ARG A 268 -10.91 -1.89 14.32
CA ARG A 268 -11.00 -2.89 15.40
C ARG A 268 -10.72 -4.32 14.90
N GLN A 269 -11.25 -4.69 13.73
CA GLN A 269 -11.00 -5.99 13.11
C GLN A 269 -9.56 -6.14 12.61
N SER A 270 -8.94 -5.04 12.20
CA SER A 270 -7.58 -5.04 11.63
C SER A 270 -6.49 -5.01 12.71
N TYR A 271 -6.76 -4.37 13.85
CA TYR A 271 -5.77 -4.21 14.90
C TYR A 271 -5.37 -5.54 15.53
N ASN A 272 -4.09 -5.90 15.38
CA ASN A 272 -3.49 -7.10 15.98
C ASN A 272 -4.28 -8.39 15.71
N ALA A 273 -4.95 -8.44 14.55
CA ALA A 273 -5.79 -9.56 14.16
C ALA A 273 -5.03 -10.88 14.24
N TYR A 274 -5.67 -11.92 14.78
CA TYR A 274 -5.05 -13.21 15.01
C TYR A 274 -4.50 -13.83 13.72
N GLY A 275 -5.26 -13.72 12.63
CA GLY A 275 -4.89 -14.21 11.30
C GLY A 275 -3.72 -13.44 10.68
N THR A 276 -3.53 -12.15 11.02
CA THR A 276 -2.30 -11.43 10.62
C THR A 276 -1.09 -12.04 11.32
N ARG A 277 -1.19 -12.35 12.62
CA ARG A 277 -0.09 -12.96 13.39
C ARG A 277 0.22 -14.39 12.94
N GLN A 278 -0.79 -15.18 12.61
CA GLN A 278 -0.62 -16.50 12.04
C GLN A 278 0.04 -16.43 10.66
N TYR A 279 -0.38 -15.50 9.82
CA TYR A 279 0.19 -15.30 8.50
C TYR A 279 1.65 -14.83 8.56
N ASP A 280 1.95 -13.88 9.45
CA ASP A 280 3.33 -13.43 9.68
C ASP A 280 4.21 -14.58 10.21
N SER A 281 3.69 -15.42 11.11
CA SER A 281 4.39 -16.65 11.56
C SER A 281 4.66 -17.61 10.40
N PHE A 282 3.68 -17.82 9.51
CA PHE A 282 3.84 -18.65 8.31
C PHE A 282 4.93 -18.08 7.39
N GLN A 283 4.93 -16.76 7.16
CA GLN A 283 5.92 -16.07 6.34
C GLN A 283 7.33 -16.10 6.96
N TYR A 284 7.44 -16.04 8.28
CA TYR A 284 8.70 -16.25 8.98
C TYR A 284 9.24 -17.67 8.77
N LEU A 285 8.38 -18.69 8.94
CA LEU A 285 8.78 -20.10 8.82
C LEU A 285 9.14 -20.50 7.38
N THR A 286 8.44 -19.96 6.39
CA THR A 286 8.62 -20.34 4.97
C THR A 286 9.64 -19.47 4.24
N ASN A 287 9.63 -18.16 4.50
CA ASN A 287 10.38 -17.17 3.72
C ASN A 287 11.37 -16.36 4.58
N GLY A 288 11.45 -16.59 5.89
CA GLY A 288 12.35 -15.85 6.79
C GLY A 288 12.01 -14.36 6.90
N ILE A 289 10.72 -14.01 6.76
CA ILE A 289 10.23 -12.63 6.85
C ILE A 289 9.84 -12.31 8.30
N TYR A 290 10.42 -11.25 8.87
CA TYR A 290 10.21 -10.86 10.26
C TYR A 290 8.91 -10.06 10.44
N SER A 291 8.17 -10.41 11.49
CA SER A 291 6.86 -9.83 11.86
C SER A 291 6.96 -8.46 12.51
#